data_AF-A0A1Q6LFP0-F1
#
_entry.id   AF-A0A1Q6LFP0-F1
#
_cell.length_a   1.000
_cell.length_b   1.000
_cell.length_c   1.000
_cell.angle_alpha   90.00
_cell.angle_beta   90.00
_cell.angle_gamma   90.00
#
_symmetry.space_group_name_H-M   'P 1'
#
loop_
_entity.id
_entity.type
_entity.pdbx_description
1 polymer ?
#
loop_
_entity_poly.entity_id
_entity_poly.type
_entity_poly.pdbx_seq_one_letter_code
_entity_poly.pdbx_strand_id
1 'polypeptide(L)'
;MREKGIRECGLDFGDWLQGDMQASPPYGETNAQFMHRVCAAFEKVISGCVQTGTRRIALVCHAGVMMTLLTCYGLPEAAMANWQTDPGFGYKLHLDPALWMRANKMQVEDTAPIPMAQLEQVED
;
A
#
# COMPACT_ATOMS: atom_id res chain seq x y z
N MET A 1 -16.34 45.43 7.51
CA MET A 1 -17.06 44.31 8.17
C MET A 1 -17.41 43.24 7.14
N ARG A 2 -16.44 42.43 6.68
CA ARG A 2 -16.68 41.25 5.83
C ARG A 2 -15.57 40.24 6.10
N GLU A 3 -15.75 39.41 7.13
CA GLU A 3 -14.73 38.43 7.54
C GLU A 3 -15.32 37.19 8.26
N LYS A 4 -16.57 36.84 7.94
CA LYS A 4 -17.32 35.75 8.60
C LYS A 4 -17.91 34.76 7.59
N GLY A 5 -17.09 34.18 6.71
CA GLY A 5 -17.55 33.20 5.71
C GLY A 5 -16.81 31.86 5.68
N ILE A 6 -15.67 31.69 6.37
CA ILE A 6 -14.78 30.51 6.20
C ILE A 6 -14.49 29.79 7.53
N ARG A 7 -15.01 30.26 8.67
CA ARG A 7 -14.57 29.80 10.00
C ARG A 7 -15.31 28.60 10.60
N GLU A 8 -16.11 27.86 9.83
CA GLU A 8 -16.78 26.63 10.33
C GLU A 8 -16.26 25.32 9.72
N CYS A 9 -15.24 25.36 8.85
CA CYS A 9 -14.59 24.15 8.28
C CYS A 9 -13.05 24.12 8.38
N GLY A 10 -12.42 25.10 9.05
CA GLY A 10 -11.06 25.52 8.68
C GLY A 10 -10.03 25.67 9.80
N LEU A 11 -9.68 24.58 10.49
CA LEU A 11 -8.38 24.47 11.18
C LEU A 11 -7.63 23.15 10.88
N ASP A 12 -8.31 22.09 10.42
CA ASP A 12 -7.72 20.73 10.33
C ASP A 12 -7.40 20.27 8.89
N PHE A 13 -7.99 20.89 7.86
CA PHE A 13 -7.75 20.44 6.47
C PHE A 13 -6.32 20.68 5.99
N GLY A 14 -5.72 21.81 6.37
CA GLY A 14 -4.34 22.13 6.00
C GLY A 14 -3.34 21.14 6.61
N ASP A 15 -3.50 20.89 7.91
CA ASP A 15 -2.68 19.94 8.66
C ASP A 15 -2.88 18.50 8.15
N TRP A 16 -4.13 18.13 7.81
CA TRP A 16 -4.42 16.87 7.13
C TRP A 16 -3.75 16.76 5.77
N LEU A 17 -3.80 17.82 4.95
CA LEU A 17 -3.21 17.83 3.61
C LEU A 17 -1.68 17.71 3.62
N GLN A 18 -1.02 18.17 4.70
CA GLN A 18 0.43 17.98 4.86
C GLN A 18 0.82 16.50 5.02
N GLY A 19 -0.12 15.65 5.45
CA GLY A 19 0.07 14.20 5.46
C GLY A 19 0.98 13.69 6.58
N ASP A 20 1.13 14.44 7.66
CA ASP A 20 1.90 14.00 8.82
C ASP A 20 1.37 12.68 9.40
N MET A 21 2.23 11.93 10.09
CA MET A 21 1.89 10.60 10.60
C MET A 21 0.73 10.64 11.63
N GLN A 22 0.59 11.77 12.33
CA GLN A 22 -0.50 12.02 13.28
C GLN A 22 -1.68 12.79 12.66
N ALA A 23 -1.59 13.17 11.40
CA ALA A 23 -2.67 13.84 10.70
C ALA A 23 -3.81 12.86 10.43
N SER A 24 -5.04 13.33 10.56
CA SER A 24 -6.27 12.57 10.34
C SER A 24 -7.33 13.49 9.75
N PRO A 25 -8.21 13.00 8.85
CA PRO A 25 -9.41 13.74 8.51
C PRO A 25 -10.37 13.75 9.72
N PRO A 26 -11.33 14.69 9.79
CA PRO A 26 -12.31 14.74 10.86
C PRO A 26 -13.04 13.40 11.04
N TYR A 27 -13.02 12.88 12.28
CA TYR A 27 -13.61 11.59 12.67
C TYR A 27 -13.03 10.35 11.96
N GLY A 28 -11.95 10.52 11.20
CA GLY A 28 -11.22 9.43 10.58
C GLY A 28 -10.06 8.94 11.44
N GLU A 29 -9.26 8.08 10.84
CA GLU A 29 -8.02 7.60 11.44
C GLU A 29 -6.82 8.46 11.07
N THR A 30 -5.76 8.38 11.88
CA THR A 30 -4.47 8.95 11.52
C THR A 30 -3.72 8.08 10.51
N ASN A 31 -2.75 8.67 9.80
CA ASN A 31 -1.86 7.91 8.93
C ASN A 31 -1.12 6.77 9.67
N ALA A 32 -0.73 6.99 10.94
CA ALA A 32 -0.15 5.94 11.80
C ALA A 32 -1.12 4.79 12.06
N GLN A 33 -2.37 5.11 12.41
CA GLN A 33 -3.41 4.10 12.66
C GLN A 33 -3.70 3.29 11.39
N PHE A 34 -3.79 3.97 10.24
CA PHE A 34 -3.96 3.35 8.94
C PHE A 34 -2.82 2.38 8.63
N MET A 35 -1.57 2.85 8.71
CA MET A 35 -0.38 2.04 8.43
C MET A 35 -0.30 0.84 9.36
N HIS A 36 -0.51 1.02 10.67
CA HIS A 36 -0.51 -0.06 11.64
C HIS A 36 -1.56 -1.13 11.31
N ARG A 37 -2.80 -0.72 11.00
CA ARG A 37 -3.88 -1.65 10.66
C ARG A 37 -3.56 -2.47 9.40
N VAL A 38 -3.04 -1.80 8.36
CA VAL A 38 -2.67 -2.44 7.09
C VAL A 38 -1.54 -3.46 7.30
N CYS A 39 -0.46 -3.05 7.96
CA CYS A 39 0.69 -3.91 8.25
C CYS A 39 0.31 -5.12 9.11
N ALA A 40 -0.43 -4.91 10.21
CA ALA A 40 -0.85 -5.98 11.10
C ALA A 40 -1.79 -6.99 10.42
N ALA A 41 -2.64 -6.54 9.50
CA ALA A 41 -3.49 -7.44 8.70
C ALA A 41 -2.66 -8.25 7.71
N PHE A 42 -1.72 -7.61 7.01
CA PHE A 42 -0.87 -8.27 6.02
C PHE A 42 0.03 -9.33 6.65
N GLU A 43 0.69 -9.02 7.77
CA GLU A 43 1.55 -9.98 8.48
C GLU A 43 0.79 -11.24 8.93
N LYS A 44 -0.49 -11.09 9.32
CA LYS A 44 -1.37 -12.22 9.63
C LYS A 44 -1.67 -13.06 8.39
N VAL A 45 -1.92 -12.43 7.23
CA VAL A 45 -2.12 -13.14 5.96
C VAL A 45 -0.87 -13.94 5.59
N ILE A 46 0.31 -13.32 5.65
CA ILE A 46 1.57 -14.00 5.33
C ILE A 46 1.82 -15.15 6.30
N SER A 47 1.65 -14.93 7.60
CA SER A 47 1.79 -15.98 8.62
C SER A 47 0.85 -17.16 8.33
N GLY A 48 -0.41 -16.91 7.99
CA GLY A 48 -1.36 -17.94 7.58
C GLY A 48 -0.92 -18.68 6.31
N CYS A 49 -0.38 -17.99 5.32
CA CYS A 49 0.11 -18.63 4.08
C CYS A 49 1.31 -19.53 4.35
N VAL A 50 2.27 -19.08 5.16
CA VAL A 50 3.45 -19.88 5.54
C VAL A 50 3.03 -21.12 6.32
N GLN A 51 2.13 -20.97 7.30
CA GLN A 51 1.66 -22.09 8.13
C GLN A 51 0.88 -23.14 7.34
N THR A 52 0.08 -22.72 6.36
CA THR A 52 -0.76 -23.61 5.53
C THR A 52 -0.05 -24.12 4.29
N GLY A 53 1.16 -23.62 3.98
CA GLY A 53 1.85 -23.91 2.72
C GLY A 53 1.15 -23.31 1.50
N THR A 54 0.31 -22.29 1.67
CA THR A 54 -0.38 -21.61 0.55
C THR A 54 0.63 -20.86 -0.31
N ARG A 55 0.76 -21.26 -1.58
CA ARG A 55 1.80 -20.76 -2.49
C ARG A 55 1.38 -19.60 -3.39
N ARG A 56 0.07 -19.38 -3.55
CA ARG A 56 -0.48 -18.34 -4.43
C ARG A 56 -1.70 -17.72 -3.78
N ILE A 57 -1.71 -16.40 -3.66
CA ILE A 57 -2.83 -15.61 -3.18
C ILE A 57 -2.97 -14.36 -4.04
N ALA A 58 -4.15 -13.76 -4.04
CA ALA A 58 -4.39 -12.44 -4.60
C ALA A 58 -4.91 -11.53 -3.49
N LEU A 59 -4.35 -10.33 -3.39
CA LEU A 59 -4.82 -9.29 -2.47
C LEU A 59 -5.49 -8.21 -3.31
N VAL A 60 -6.79 -8.02 -3.11
CA VAL A 60 -7.57 -6.98 -3.78
C VAL A 60 -7.78 -5.84 -2.79
N CYS A 61 -7.16 -4.70 -3.05
CA CYS A 61 -7.07 -3.59 -2.10
C CYS A 61 -7.13 -2.22 -2.79
N HIS A 62 -7.26 -1.16 -2.00
CA HIS A 62 -7.16 0.22 -2.49
C HIS A 62 -5.69 0.63 -2.70
N ALA A 63 -5.45 1.66 -3.53
CA ALA A 63 -4.11 2.17 -3.83
C ALA A 63 -3.29 2.50 -2.58
N GLY A 64 -3.87 3.21 -1.60
CA GLY A 64 -3.16 3.54 -0.36
C GLY A 64 -2.70 2.33 0.45
N VAL A 65 -3.46 1.22 0.40
CA VAL A 65 -3.08 -0.04 1.07
C VAL A 65 -1.88 -0.66 0.35
N MET A 66 -1.94 -0.78 -0.98
CA MET A 66 -0.82 -1.31 -1.77
C MET A 66 0.46 -0.48 -1.58
N MET A 67 0.34 0.84 -1.70
CA MET A 67 1.45 1.77 -1.52
C MET A 67 2.08 1.66 -0.12
N THR A 68 1.26 1.47 0.92
CA THR A 68 1.73 1.24 2.29
C THR A 68 2.53 -0.06 2.39
N LEU A 69 1.97 -1.17 1.90
CA LEU A 69 2.63 -2.47 1.94
C LEU A 69 3.95 -2.48 1.18
N LEU A 70 4.01 -1.85 0.01
CA LEU A 70 5.23 -1.79 -0.80
C LEU A 70 6.28 -0.86 -0.21
N THR A 71 5.87 0.24 0.44
CA THR A 71 6.80 1.11 1.16
C THR A 71 7.41 0.40 2.37
N CYS A 72 6.61 -0.37 3.12
CA CYS A 72 7.10 -1.07 4.31
C CYS A 72 7.94 -2.30 3.94
N TYR A 73 7.44 -3.14 3.03
CA TYR A 73 7.93 -4.50 2.82
C TYR A 73 8.54 -4.73 1.43
N GLY A 74 8.29 -3.87 0.44
CA GLY A 74 8.72 -4.06 -0.94
C GLY A 74 10.22 -3.87 -1.17
N LEU A 75 10.76 -4.62 -2.13
CA LEU A 75 12.09 -4.45 -2.72
C LEU A 75 11.98 -4.31 -4.24
N PRO A 76 12.73 -3.39 -4.88
CA PRO A 76 13.64 -2.42 -4.26
C PRO A 76 12.90 -1.43 -3.36
N GLU A 77 13.55 -0.91 -2.32
CA GLU A 77 12.90 0.06 -1.42
C GLU A 77 12.65 1.37 -2.16
N ALA A 78 11.43 1.89 -2.04
CA ALA A 78 11.05 3.15 -2.65
C ALA A 78 10.03 3.89 -1.78
N ALA A 79 10.00 5.21 -1.93
CA ALA A 79 9.03 6.06 -1.26
C ALA A 79 7.60 5.77 -1.76
N MET A 80 6.62 6.06 -0.91
CA MET A 80 5.21 5.76 -1.17
C MET A 80 4.71 6.27 -2.53
N ALA A 81 5.10 7.48 -2.93
CA ALA A 81 4.70 8.08 -4.21
C ALA A 81 5.18 7.28 -5.44
N ASN A 82 6.26 6.51 -5.32
CA ASN A 82 6.79 5.70 -6.42
C ASN A 82 6.02 4.39 -6.62
N TRP A 83 5.11 4.04 -5.69
CA TRP A 83 4.25 2.86 -5.76
C TRP A 83 2.83 3.16 -6.25
N GLN A 84 2.63 4.32 -6.88
CA GLN A 84 1.36 4.66 -7.48
C GLN A 84 1.10 3.79 -8.71
N THR A 85 -0.17 3.42 -8.88
CA THR A 85 -0.63 2.61 -10.01
C THR A 85 -2.06 3.01 -10.38
N ASP A 86 -2.41 2.81 -11.65
CA ASP A 86 -3.73 3.17 -12.17
C ASP A 86 -4.82 2.22 -11.64
N PRO A 87 -6.10 2.66 -11.62
CA PRO A 87 -7.21 1.79 -11.26
C PRO A 87 -7.24 0.51 -12.12
N GLY A 88 -7.36 -0.64 -11.46
CA GLY A 88 -7.33 -1.95 -12.13
C GLY A 88 -5.92 -2.52 -12.32
N PHE A 89 -4.88 -1.77 -11.95
CA PHE A 89 -3.49 -2.23 -11.90
C PHE A 89 -3.01 -2.45 -10.47
N GLY A 90 -1.84 -3.06 -10.34
CA GLY A 90 -1.26 -3.58 -9.12
C GLY A 90 0.12 -4.18 -9.39
N TYR A 91 0.53 -5.14 -8.57
CA TYR A 91 1.88 -5.68 -8.58
C TYR A 91 1.91 -7.20 -8.45
N LYS A 92 2.89 -7.81 -9.12
CA LYS A 92 3.28 -9.19 -8.93
C LYS A 92 4.39 -9.24 -7.88
N LEU A 93 4.14 -9.99 -6.81
CA LEU A 93 5.03 -10.06 -5.65
C LEU A 93 5.59 -11.47 -5.47
N HIS A 94 6.85 -11.53 -5.08
CA HIS A 94 7.52 -12.75 -4.68
C HIS A 94 7.93 -12.67 -3.22
N LEU A 95 7.37 -13.58 -2.42
CA LEU A 95 7.72 -13.73 -1.03
C LEU A 95 8.58 -14.98 -0.85
N ASP A 96 9.87 -14.76 -0.64
CA ASP A 96 10.79 -15.79 -0.18
C ASP A 96 10.66 -15.92 1.35
N PRO A 97 10.30 -17.10 1.90
CA PRO A 97 10.11 -17.27 3.34
C PRO A 97 11.36 -16.94 4.16
N ALA A 98 12.56 -17.25 3.67
CA ALA A 98 13.80 -16.96 4.38
C ALA A 98 14.12 -15.46 4.40
N LEU A 99 13.83 -14.74 3.30
CA LEU A 99 13.91 -13.28 3.27
C LEU A 99 12.89 -12.64 4.21
N TRP A 100 11.65 -13.13 4.19
CA TRP A 100 10.58 -12.65 5.05
C TRP A 100 10.95 -12.82 6.54
N MET A 101 11.38 -14.01 6.95
CA MET A 101 11.78 -14.27 8.35
C MET A 101 12.98 -13.43 8.80
N ARG A 102 13.88 -13.05 7.89
CA ARG A 102 15.09 -12.28 8.22
C ARG A 102 14.84 -10.77 8.28
N ALA A 103 14.04 -10.24 7.36
CA ALA A 103 13.97 -8.81 7.10
C ALA A 103 12.54 -8.26 6.95
N ASN A 104 11.52 -9.12 6.98
CA ASN A 104 10.14 -8.78 6.59
C ASN A 104 10.11 -8.08 5.23
N LYS A 105 10.81 -8.61 4.24
CA LYS A 105 10.84 -8.05 2.89
C LYS A 105 10.29 -9.02 1.86
N MET A 106 9.71 -8.47 0.80
CA MET A 106 9.19 -9.17 -0.38
C MET A 106 9.68 -8.48 -1.64
N GLN A 107 9.93 -9.25 -2.69
CA GLN A 107 10.36 -8.71 -3.98
C GLN A 107 9.15 -8.30 -4.81
N VAL A 108 9.22 -7.12 -5.42
CA VAL A 108 8.30 -6.68 -6.46
C VAL A 108 8.89 -7.14 -7.78
N GLU A 109 8.28 -8.15 -8.39
CA GLU A 109 8.79 -8.71 -9.66
C GLU A 109 8.34 -7.88 -10.85
N ASP A 110 7.08 -7.45 -10.85
CA ASP A 110 6.47 -6.76 -11.98
C ASP A 110 5.19 -6.00 -11.55
N THR A 111 4.62 -5.26 -12.49
CA THR A 111 3.25 -4.75 -12.43
C THR A 111 2.23 -5.83 -12.85
N ALA A 112 0.99 -5.66 -12.42
CA ALA A 112 -0.11 -6.56 -12.75
C ALA A 112 -1.39 -5.77 -13.05
N PRO A 113 -2.25 -6.15 -14.01
CA PRO A 113 -1.95 -7.15 -15.04
C PRO A 113 -0.76 -6.70 -15.89
N ILE A 114 -0.06 -7.69 -16.46
CA ILE A 114 0.98 -7.41 -17.47
C ILE A 114 0.30 -6.64 -18.61
N PRO A 115 0.82 -5.48 -19.04
CA PRO A 115 0.31 -4.75 -20.19
C PRO A 115 0.10 -5.66 -21.41
N MET A 116 -1.02 -5.48 -22.13
CA MET A 116 -1.36 -6.30 -23.31
C MET A 116 -0.22 -6.39 -24.33
N ALA A 117 0.53 -5.30 -24.53
CA ALA A 117 1.67 -5.25 -25.46
C ALA A 117 2.81 -6.25 -25.11
N GLN A 118 2.91 -6.67 -23.85
CA GLN A 118 3.87 -7.67 -23.40
C GLN A 118 3.31 -9.09 -23.45
N LEU A 119 1.99 -9.28 -23.48
CA LEU A 119 1.35 -10.58 -23.67
C LEU A 119 1.49 -11.09 -25.11
N GLU A 120 1.43 -10.20 -26.09
CA GLU A 120 1.59 -10.52 -27.53
C GLU A 120 2.99 -11.05 -27.89
N GLN A 121 3.99 -10.88 -27.01
CA GLN A 121 5.36 -11.35 -27.22
C GLN A 121 5.65 -12.73 -26.60
N VAL A 122 4.67 -13.33 -25.89
CA VAL A 122 4.81 -14.62 -25.20
C VAL A 122 4.13 -15.76 -25.98
N GLU A 123 3.47 -15.46 -27.09
CA GLU A 123 2.72 -16.44 -27.90
C GLU A 123 3.56 -17.19 -28.98
N ASP A 124 4.89 -17.14 -28.92
CA ASP A 124 5.80 -17.95 -29.78
C ASP A 124 6.50 -19.10 -29.03
#